data_AF-A0A1Q3ED56-F1
#
_entry.id   AF-A0A1Q3ED56-F1
#
_cell.length_a   1.000
_cell.length_b   1.000
_cell.length_c   1.000
_cell.angle_alpha   90.00
_cell.angle_beta   90.00
_cell.angle_gamma   90.00
#
_symmetry.space_group_name_H-M   'P 1'
#
loop_
_entity.id
_entity.type
_entity.pdbx_description
1 polymer ?
#
loop_
_entity_poly.entity_id
_entity_poly.type
_entity_poly.pdbx_seq_one_letter_code
_entity_poly.pdbx_strand_id
1 'polypeptide(L)'
;MKPCTPHYVLTLENTLCQGGHFYSSQTFLETGFTIFHTIVAADYLTNKPDAESRTDIHIILEYVRKKIILFEPEYLALLQKAGSHKTDSGSHVIPHLPNFSILEDIVGFFMLHNIALLGSVLDYRLYSEYEAGTQDVTESISPHQHDSYIQAKADALVIAEWVYSHFDISLTGKTTGGAGLRSLMEDWVVTQCKALILHKLNADSQMVKGETEAITPNRLRKAIEKQMAGLPWFVEK
;
A
#
# COMPACT_ATOMS: atom_id res chain seq x y z
N MET A 1 3.29 -15.43 10.30
CA MET A 1 4.58 -14.71 10.37
C MET A 1 4.31 -13.24 10.09
N LYS A 2 5.10 -12.31 10.62
CA LYS A 2 4.95 -10.89 10.27
C LYS A 2 5.30 -10.69 8.78
N PRO A 3 4.77 -9.65 8.11
CA PRO A 3 5.26 -9.27 6.79
C PRO A 3 6.79 -9.11 6.79
N CYS A 4 7.43 -9.33 5.64
CA CYS A 4 8.89 -9.26 5.48
C CYS A 4 9.72 -10.23 6.36
N THR A 5 9.15 -11.27 6.97
CA THR A 5 9.94 -12.22 7.77
C THR A 5 10.60 -13.26 6.85
N PRO A 6 11.94 -13.24 6.65
CA PRO A 6 12.61 -14.30 5.90
C PRO A 6 12.47 -15.61 6.66
N HIS A 7 12.11 -16.68 5.95
CA HIS A 7 11.95 -17.99 6.54
C HIS A 7 12.25 -19.07 5.50
N TYR A 8 12.64 -20.24 5.99
CA TYR A 8 12.82 -21.44 5.20
C TYR A 8 11.98 -22.56 5.83
N VAL A 9 11.32 -23.35 4.99
CA VAL A 9 10.45 -24.44 5.44
C VAL A 9 11.06 -25.76 4.97
N LEU A 10 11.29 -26.66 5.90
CA LEU A 10 11.79 -28.02 5.64
C LEU A 10 10.76 -29.05 6.11
N THR A 11 10.28 -29.86 5.18
CA THR A 11 9.34 -30.95 5.47
C THR A 11 10.11 -32.27 5.52
N LEU A 12 10.33 -32.80 6.72
CA LEU A 12 11.13 -34.03 6.93
C LEU A 12 10.33 -35.32 6.72
N GLU A 13 9.01 -35.26 6.88
CA GLU A 13 8.09 -36.39 6.78
C GLU A 13 6.83 -35.98 6.01
N ASN A 14 6.10 -36.95 5.47
CA ASN A 14 4.85 -36.70 4.74
C ASN A 14 3.86 -35.94 5.65
N THR A 15 3.62 -34.67 5.32
CA THR A 15 2.84 -33.73 6.15
C THR A 15 1.79 -33.02 5.30
N LEU A 16 0.57 -32.87 5.84
CA LEU A 16 -0.45 -31.99 5.29
C LEU A 16 -0.50 -30.70 6.11
N CYS A 17 -0.33 -29.55 5.45
CA CYS A 17 -0.31 -28.24 6.08
C CYS A 17 -1.52 -27.40 5.63
N GLN A 18 -2.13 -26.68 6.55
CA GLN A 18 -3.10 -25.62 6.27
C GLN A 18 -2.53 -24.28 6.72
N GLY A 19 -2.51 -23.30 5.82
CA GLY A 19 -1.98 -21.96 6.08
C GLY A 19 -2.93 -20.87 5.57
N GLY A 20 -2.70 -19.64 6.00
CA GLY A 20 -3.44 -18.48 5.55
C GLY A 20 -2.66 -17.19 5.77
N HIS A 21 -3.06 -16.14 5.06
CA HIS A 21 -2.56 -14.79 5.22
C HIS A 21 -3.68 -13.89 5.77
N PHE A 22 -3.30 -12.85 6.52
CA PHE A 22 -4.23 -11.81 6.95
C PHE A 22 -3.49 -10.47 7.02
N TYR A 23 -4.26 -9.39 6.89
CA TYR A 23 -3.74 -8.02 7.02
C TYR A 23 -4.00 -7.46 8.41
N SER A 24 -3.06 -6.65 8.88
CA SER A 24 -3.18 -5.89 10.12
C SER A 24 -2.85 -4.43 9.88
N SER A 25 -3.66 -3.52 10.44
CA SER A 25 -3.42 -2.08 10.34
C SER A 25 -2.07 -1.68 10.90
N GLN A 26 -1.66 -2.35 11.97
CA GLN A 26 -0.39 -2.11 12.67
C GLN A 26 0.84 -2.54 11.86
N THR A 27 0.66 -3.29 10.78
CA THR A 27 1.78 -3.77 9.94
C THR A 27 1.65 -3.30 8.48
N PHE A 28 0.82 -2.29 8.20
CA PHE A 28 0.66 -1.82 6.81
C PHE A 28 1.94 -1.24 6.24
N LEU A 29 2.80 -0.66 7.08
CA LEU A 29 4.10 -0.17 6.66
C LEU A 29 4.96 -1.30 6.07
N GLU A 30 5.07 -2.43 6.79
CA GLU A 30 5.81 -3.61 6.36
C GLU A 30 5.10 -4.37 5.22
N THR A 31 3.77 -4.44 5.24
CA THR A 31 2.98 -4.98 4.13
C THR A 31 3.26 -4.21 2.84
N GLY A 32 3.19 -2.88 2.89
CA GLY A 32 3.51 -2.03 1.76
C GLY A 32 4.94 -2.28 1.31
N PHE A 33 5.92 -2.15 2.19
CA PHE A 33 7.30 -2.47 1.86
C PHE A 33 7.44 -3.82 1.14
N THR A 34 6.80 -4.88 1.64
CA THR A 34 6.79 -6.20 0.98
C THR A 34 6.26 -6.10 -0.45
N ILE A 35 5.11 -5.47 -0.65
CA ILE A 35 4.47 -5.32 -1.97
C ILE A 35 5.36 -4.58 -2.96
N PHE A 36 5.96 -3.47 -2.55
CA PHE A 36 6.88 -2.68 -3.38
C PHE A 36 8.17 -3.43 -3.71
N HIS A 37 8.64 -4.30 -2.80
CA HIS A 37 9.82 -5.13 -3.04
C HIS A 37 9.52 -6.31 -3.95
N THR A 38 8.39 -7.01 -3.73
CA THR A 38 8.01 -8.17 -4.53
C THR A 38 7.81 -7.81 -6.00
N ILE A 39 7.16 -6.68 -6.32
CA ILE A 39 6.99 -6.29 -7.73
C ILE A 39 8.33 -6.10 -8.47
N VAL A 40 9.40 -5.72 -7.75
CA VAL A 40 10.73 -5.45 -8.31
C VAL A 40 11.66 -6.67 -8.31
N ALA A 41 11.60 -7.48 -7.26
CA ALA A 41 12.58 -8.53 -6.94
C ALA A 41 11.90 -9.84 -6.50
N ALA A 42 10.79 -10.21 -7.15
CA ALA A 42 10.03 -11.40 -6.80
C ALA A 42 10.87 -12.67 -6.82
N ASP A 43 11.75 -12.83 -7.82
CA ASP A 43 12.55 -14.04 -8.01
C ASP A 43 13.43 -14.40 -6.80
N TYR A 44 13.81 -13.39 -6.02
CA TYR A 44 14.63 -13.50 -4.84
C TYR A 44 13.80 -13.62 -3.55
N LEU A 45 12.59 -13.05 -3.54
CA LEU A 45 11.81 -12.82 -2.32
C LEU A 45 10.66 -13.81 -2.12
N THR A 46 10.05 -14.29 -3.19
CA THR A 46 8.88 -15.17 -3.11
C THR A 46 8.89 -16.19 -4.25
N ASN A 47 8.40 -17.39 -3.97
CA ASN A 47 8.15 -18.41 -4.96
C ASN A 47 6.72 -18.38 -5.52
N LYS A 48 5.88 -17.43 -5.07
CA LYS A 48 4.48 -17.31 -5.48
C LYS A 48 4.09 -15.84 -5.65
N PRO A 49 3.63 -15.42 -6.85
CA PRO A 49 2.94 -14.14 -7.02
C PRO A 49 1.55 -14.22 -6.38
N ASP A 50 1.09 -13.13 -5.79
CA ASP A 50 -0.21 -13.07 -5.11
C ASP A 50 -1.03 -11.89 -5.63
N ALA A 51 -1.74 -12.10 -6.74
CA ALA A 51 -2.63 -11.10 -7.31
C ALA A 51 -3.90 -10.88 -6.47
N GLU A 52 -4.34 -11.88 -5.70
CA GLU A 52 -5.54 -11.82 -4.85
C GLU A 52 -5.35 -10.82 -3.70
N SER A 53 -4.13 -10.72 -3.18
CA SER A 53 -3.71 -9.72 -2.19
C SER A 53 -4.14 -8.28 -2.51
N ARG A 54 -4.26 -7.92 -3.80
CA ARG A 54 -4.66 -6.58 -4.24
C ARG A 54 -6.14 -6.34 -4.04
N THR A 55 -6.96 -7.36 -4.29
CA THR A 55 -8.40 -7.31 -4.03
C THR A 55 -8.68 -7.16 -2.53
N ASP A 56 -7.93 -7.85 -1.67
CA ASP A 56 -8.08 -7.75 -0.22
C ASP A 56 -7.82 -6.33 0.29
N ILE A 57 -6.81 -5.64 -0.27
CA ILE A 57 -6.50 -4.25 0.09
C ILE A 57 -7.66 -3.31 -0.25
N HIS A 58 -8.36 -3.54 -1.36
CA HIS A 58 -9.55 -2.76 -1.71
C HIS A 58 -10.70 -2.98 -0.72
N ILE A 59 -10.95 -4.23 -0.33
CA ILE A 59 -11.97 -4.56 0.68
C ILE A 59 -11.66 -3.88 2.01
N ILE A 60 -10.38 -3.83 2.40
CA ILE A 60 -9.95 -3.13 3.61
C ILE A 60 -10.22 -1.63 3.49
N LEU A 61 -9.90 -1.00 2.37
CA LEU A 61 -10.14 0.44 2.16
C LEU A 61 -11.63 0.77 2.18
N GLU A 62 -12.47 -0.06 1.54
CA GLU A 62 -13.92 0.11 1.59
C GLU A 62 -14.43 0.05 3.03
N TYR A 63 -13.96 -0.94 3.81
CA TYR A 63 -14.30 -1.08 5.22
C TYR A 63 -13.86 0.14 6.04
N VAL A 64 -12.60 0.58 5.87
CA VAL A 64 -12.05 1.75 6.57
C VAL A 64 -12.83 3.01 6.21
N ARG A 65 -13.10 3.25 4.92
CA ARG A 65 -13.91 4.39 4.46
C ARG A 65 -15.29 4.36 5.10
N LYS A 66 -15.97 3.21 5.05
CA LYS A 66 -17.31 3.06 5.63
C LYS A 66 -17.30 3.41 7.12
N LYS A 67 -16.31 2.91 7.87
CA LYS A 67 -16.22 3.18 9.31
C LYS A 67 -15.84 4.60 9.66
N ILE A 68 -14.91 5.21 8.93
CA ILE A 68 -14.39 6.54 9.24
C ILE A 68 -15.31 7.65 8.72
N ILE A 69 -15.87 7.48 7.52
CA ILE A 69 -16.64 8.52 6.83
C ILE A 69 -18.15 8.33 7.04
N LEU A 70 -18.68 7.13 6.83
CA LEU A 70 -20.13 6.91 6.92
C LEU A 70 -20.62 6.74 8.37
N PHE A 71 -19.75 6.23 9.26
CA PHE A 71 -19.99 6.09 10.69
C PHE A 71 -19.03 6.95 11.51
N GLU A 72 -18.81 8.18 11.03
CA GLU A 72 -17.88 9.15 11.62
C GLU A 72 -18.15 9.39 13.12
N PRO A 73 -19.39 9.64 13.59
CA PRO A 73 -19.62 9.88 15.02
C PRO A 73 -19.20 8.71 15.90
N GLU A 74 -19.45 7.48 15.47
CA GLU A 74 -19.04 6.27 16.16
C GLU A 74 -17.51 6.13 16.17
N TYR A 75 -16.86 6.43 15.04
CA TYR A 75 -15.40 6.39 14.94
C TYR A 75 -14.72 7.44 15.84
N LEU A 76 -15.23 8.67 15.87
CA LEU A 76 -14.74 9.73 16.75
C LEU A 76 -14.90 9.36 18.24
N ALA A 77 -16.01 8.72 18.62
CA ALA A 77 -16.20 8.20 19.97
C ALA A 77 -15.17 7.10 20.34
N LEU A 78 -14.83 6.22 19.38
CA LEU A 78 -13.78 5.22 19.55
C LEU A 78 -12.39 5.86 19.71
N LEU A 79 -12.05 6.86 18.88
CA LEU A 79 -10.81 7.62 18.99
C LEU A 79 -10.67 8.28 20.36
N GLN A 80 -11.73 8.96 20.83
CA GLN A 80 -11.74 9.60 22.15
C GLN A 80 -11.49 8.58 23.27
N LYS A 81 -12.10 7.39 23.18
CA LYS A 81 -11.92 6.31 24.16
C LYS A 81 -10.52 5.72 24.12
N ALA A 82 -9.95 5.55 22.93
CA ALA A 82 -8.62 4.98 22.73
C ALA A 82 -7.50 5.92 23.23
N GLY A 83 -7.70 7.23 23.07
CA GLY A 83 -6.72 8.25 23.45
C GLY A 83 -5.56 8.37 22.46
N SER A 84 -4.65 9.31 22.74
CA SER A 84 -3.57 9.74 21.83
C SER A 84 -2.20 9.14 22.11
N HIS A 85 -2.11 8.17 23.02
CA HIS A 85 -0.83 7.62 23.45
C HIS A 85 -0.87 6.10 23.45
N LYS A 86 0.24 5.49 23.05
CA LYS A 86 0.44 4.05 23.19
C LYS A 86 0.43 3.67 24.66
N THR A 87 -0.22 2.55 24.94
CA THR A 87 -0.39 1.98 26.28
C THR A 87 0.00 0.52 26.27
N ASP A 88 0.66 0.05 27.32
CA ASP A 88 1.05 -1.37 27.45
C ASP A 88 -0.17 -2.30 27.53
N SER A 89 -1.32 -1.78 27.96
CA SER A 89 -2.60 -2.50 27.99
C SER A 89 -3.24 -2.69 26.62
N GLY A 90 -2.74 -2.00 25.58
CA GLY A 90 -3.34 -2.02 24.25
C GLY A 90 -4.65 -1.23 24.12
N SER A 91 -5.05 -0.47 25.15
CA SER A 91 -6.31 0.31 25.15
C SER A 91 -6.41 1.36 24.05
N HIS A 92 -5.27 1.76 23.49
CA HIS A 92 -5.15 2.72 22.39
C HIS A 92 -5.47 2.12 21.02
N VAL A 93 -5.60 0.79 20.92
CA VAL A 93 -5.88 0.10 19.67
C VAL A 93 -7.39 0.13 19.40
N ILE A 94 -7.76 0.65 18.23
CA ILE A 94 -9.12 0.55 17.71
C ILE A 94 -9.20 -0.70 16.83
N PRO A 95 -10.03 -1.70 17.16
CA PRO A 95 -10.10 -2.93 16.37
C PRO A 95 -10.36 -2.66 14.87
N HIS A 96 -9.42 -3.10 14.04
CA HIS A 96 -9.47 -3.00 12.56
C HIS A 96 -9.48 -1.58 11.98
N LEU A 97 -9.24 -0.54 12.78
CA LEU A 97 -9.20 0.85 12.33
C LEU A 97 -7.93 1.53 12.82
N PRO A 98 -7.39 2.51 12.07
CA PRO A 98 -6.28 3.32 12.56
C PRO A 98 -6.73 4.17 13.75
N ASN A 99 -5.84 4.41 14.71
CA ASN A 99 -5.97 5.49 15.67
C ASN A 99 -5.16 6.69 15.15
N PHE A 100 -5.79 7.61 14.42
CA PHE A 100 -5.10 8.77 13.84
C PHE A 100 -4.57 9.78 14.86
N SER A 101 -4.82 9.60 16.17
CA SER A 101 -4.12 10.35 17.21
C SER A 101 -2.71 9.80 17.50
N ILE A 102 -2.31 8.70 16.86
CA ILE A 102 -1.01 8.05 16.96
C ILE A 102 -0.28 8.14 15.61
N LEU A 103 0.96 8.63 15.65
CA LEU A 103 1.75 8.87 14.44
C LEU A 103 1.98 7.60 13.62
N GLU A 104 2.25 6.48 14.28
CA GLU A 104 2.51 5.21 13.58
C GLU A 104 1.29 4.69 12.83
N ASP A 105 0.08 4.96 13.32
CA ASP A 105 -1.17 4.58 12.65
C ASP A 105 -1.45 5.51 11.46
N ILE A 106 -1.09 6.80 11.55
CA ILE A 106 -1.07 7.72 10.40
C ILE A 106 -0.10 7.18 9.33
N VAL A 107 1.12 6.80 9.72
CA VAL A 107 2.13 6.25 8.80
C VAL A 107 1.64 4.95 8.16
N GLY A 108 1.03 4.06 8.94
CA GLY A 108 0.44 2.82 8.44
C GLY A 108 -0.69 3.07 7.45
N PHE A 109 -1.59 4.01 7.74
CA PHE A 109 -2.65 4.40 6.82
C PHE A 109 -2.10 5.04 5.54
N PHE A 110 -1.09 5.90 5.63
CA PHE A 110 -0.45 6.50 4.45
C PHE A 110 0.21 5.44 3.58
N MET A 111 0.79 4.38 4.16
CA MET A 111 1.24 3.26 3.34
C MET A 111 0.07 2.55 2.63
N LEU A 112 -1.03 2.28 3.33
CA LEU A 112 -2.24 1.72 2.72
C LEU A 112 -2.78 2.63 1.59
N HIS A 113 -2.79 3.94 1.83
CA HIS A 113 -3.17 4.96 0.85
C HIS A 113 -2.27 4.92 -0.38
N ASN A 114 -0.95 4.82 -0.21
CA ASN A 114 0.00 4.77 -1.33
C ASN A 114 -0.18 3.49 -2.17
N ILE A 115 -0.43 2.34 -1.52
CA ILE A 115 -0.74 1.09 -2.24
C ILE A 115 -2.01 1.28 -3.08
N ALA A 116 -3.05 1.90 -2.52
CA ALA A 116 -4.30 2.19 -3.21
C ALA A 116 -4.11 3.14 -4.41
N LEU A 117 -3.34 4.21 -4.21
CA LEU A 117 -3.07 5.19 -5.26
C LEU A 117 -2.33 4.55 -6.42
N LEU A 118 -1.32 3.73 -6.13
CA LEU A 118 -0.55 3.01 -7.15
C LEU A 118 -1.38 1.90 -7.81
N GLY A 119 -2.30 1.27 -7.08
CA GLY A 119 -3.30 0.36 -7.64
C GLY A 119 -2.71 -0.67 -8.61
N SER A 120 -3.14 -0.64 -9.87
CA SER A 120 -2.70 -1.55 -10.92
C SER A 120 -1.19 -1.46 -11.24
N VAL A 121 -0.49 -0.38 -10.88
CA VAL A 121 0.98 -0.27 -10.99
C VAL A 121 1.67 -1.37 -10.17
N LEU A 122 1.07 -1.79 -9.06
CA LEU A 122 1.60 -2.82 -8.17
C LEU A 122 1.07 -4.23 -8.52
N ASP A 123 0.44 -4.40 -9.69
CA ASP A 123 -0.08 -5.66 -10.20
C ASP A 123 0.70 -6.09 -11.45
N TYR A 124 1.46 -7.18 -11.37
CA TYR A 124 2.31 -7.66 -12.47
C TYR A 124 1.52 -7.95 -13.76
N ARG A 125 0.21 -8.23 -13.64
CA ARG A 125 -0.67 -8.53 -14.78
C ARG A 125 -0.83 -7.32 -15.70
N LEU A 126 -0.75 -6.10 -15.15
CA LEU A 126 -0.72 -4.85 -15.94
C LEU A 126 0.40 -4.87 -16.98
N TYR A 127 1.55 -5.44 -16.63
CA TYR A 127 2.74 -5.47 -17.49
C TYR A 127 2.74 -6.66 -18.45
N SER A 128 2.10 -7.75 -18.05
CA SER A 128 1.99 -8.97 -18.86
C SER A 128 1.09 -8.76 -20.08
N GLU A 129 0.09 -7.89 -19.98
CA GLU A 129 -0.76 -7.46 -21.11
C GLU A 129 0.05 -6.79 -22.25
N TYR A 130 1.22 -6.20 -21.94
CA TYR A 130 2.10 -5.58 -22.94
C TYR A 130 2.98 -6.57 -23.71
N GLU A 131 3.09 -7.83 -23.28
CA GLU A 131 3.85 -8.88 -23.98
C GLU A 131 2.99 -9.75 -24.90
N ALA A 132 1.66 -9.61 -24.82
CA ALA A 132 0.65 -10.44 -25.47
C ALA A 132 0.50 -10.29 -27.00
N GLY A 133 1.58 -9.95 -27.71
CA GLY A 133 1.69 -10.24 -29.14
C GLY A 133 1.89 -11.74 -29.42
N THR A 134 2.23 -12.53 -28.40
CA THR A 134 2.52 -13.95 -28.51
C THR A 134 2.12 -14.71 -27.24
N GLN A 135 1.09 -15.54 -27.37
CA GLN A 135 0.74 -16.67 -26.49
C GLN A 135 -0.04 -16.37 -25.17
N ASP A 136 -0.97 -17.29 -24.88
CA ASP A 136 -1.96 -17.36 -23.80
C ASP A 136 -1.72 -16.45 -22.58
N VAL A 137 -2.45 -15.32 -22.53
CA VAL A 137 -2.58 -14.52 -21.30
C VAL A 137 -3.63 -15.19 -20.42
N THR A 138 -3.20 -16.13 -19.56
CA THR A 138 -4.11 -16.76 -18.59
C THR A 138 -4.47 -15.82 -17.43
N GLU A 139 -3.78 -14.68 -17.28
CA GLU A 139 -3.91 -13.80 -16.10
C GLU A 139 -3.88 -12.31 -16.50
N SER A 140 -4.96 -11.79 -17.07
CA SER A 140 -5.17 -10.34 -17.25
C SER A 140 -5.93 -9.74 -16.07
N ILE A 141 -5.88 -8.41 -15.93
CA ILE A 141 -6.72 -7.71 -14.96
C ILE A 141 -8.15 -7.67 -15.51
N SER A 142 -9.08 -8.34 -14.83
CA SER A 142 -10.48 -8.31 -15.27
C SER A 142 -11.08 -6.90 -15.15
N PRO A 143 -12.12 -6.55 -15.94
CA PRO A 143 -12.77 -5.24 -15.84
C PRO A 143 -13.24 -4.91 -14.41
N HIS A 144 -13.78 -5.90 -13.70
CA HIS A 144 -14.20 -5.73 -12.31
C HIS A 144 -13.03 -5.39 -11.36
N GLN A 145 -11.86 -5.99 -11.57
CA GLN A 145 -10.66 -5.66 -10.79
C GLN A 145 -10.14 -4.26 -11.14
N HIS A 146 -10.23 -3.86 -12.42
CA HIS A 146 -9.89 -2.50 -12.84
C HIS A 146 -10.78 -1.45 -12.18
N ASP A 147 -12.10 -1.67 -12.15
CA ASP A 147 -13.05 -0.81 -11.44
C ASP A 147 -12.75 -0.76 -9.94
N SER A 148 -12.33 -1.88 -9.35
CA SER A 148 -11.94 -1.94 -7.95
C SER A 148 -10.69 -1.10 -7.65
N TYR A 149 -9.68 -1.08 -8.54
CA TYR A 149 -8.52 -0.19 -8.41
C TYR A 149 -8.93 1.30 -8.43
N ILE A 150 -9.85 1.67 -9.33
CA ILE A 150 -10.37 3.04 -9.42
C ILE A 150 -11.11 3.42 -8.14
N GLN A 151 -11.99 2.53 -7.66
CA GLN A 151 -12.76 2.77 -6.45
C GLN A 151 -11.86 2.87 -5.21
N ALA A 152 -10.88 1.98 -5.06
CA ALA A 152 -9.95 2.00 -3.94
C ALA A 152 -9.10 3.28 -3.92
N LYS A 153 -8.65 3.76 -5.09
CA LYS A 153 -7.99 5.07 -5.23
C LYS A 153 -8.90 6.20 -4.76
N ALA A 154 -10.17 6.20 -5.19
CA ALA A 154 -11.13 7.22 -4.79
C ALA A 154 -11.40 7.19 -3.28
N ASP A 155 -11.58 6.01 -2.71
CA ASP A 155 -11.81 5.81 -1.27
C ASP A 155 -10.61 6.27 -0.45
N ALA A 156 -9.39 5.94 -0.88
CA ALA A 156 -8.17 6.36 -0.21
C ALA A 156 -7.99 7.89 -0.20
N LEU A 157 -8.34 8.57 -1.30
CA LEU A 157 -8.34 10.03 -1.38
C LEU A 157 -9.39 10.66 -0.46
N VAL A 158 -10.61 10.11 -0.42
CA VAL A 158 -11.69 10.60 0.48
C VAL A 158 -11.28 10.46 1.95
N ILE A 159 -10.69 9.32 2.34
CA ILE A 159 -10.20 9.15 3.71
C ILE A 159 -9.06 10.13 4.01
N ALA A 160 -8.13 10.33 3.09
CA ALA A 160 -7.02 11.28 3.27
C ALA A 160 -7.53 12.72 3.49
N GLU A 161 -8.48 13.18 2.69
CA GLU A 161 -9.12 14.50 2.87
C GLU A 161 -9.76 14.64 4.24
N TRP A 162 -10.47 13.61 4.70
CA TRP A 162 -11.04 13.59 6.04
C TRP A 162 -9.97 13.64 7.14
N VAL A 163 -8.85 12.93 6.96
CA VAL A 163 -7.73 12.99 7.91
C VAL A 163 -7.17 14.42 7.98
N TYR A 164 -7.00 15.10 6.86
CA TYR A 164 -6.49 16.47 6.82
C TYR A 164 -7.43 17.49 7.44
N SER A 165 -8.74 17.27 7.40
CA SER A 165 -9.70 18.18 8.03
C SER A 165 -9.81 17.98 9.54
N HIS A 166 -9.35 16.85 10.08
CA HIS A 166 -9.53 16.48 11.49
C HIS A 166 -8.23 16.44 12.30
N PHE A 167 -7.08 16.25 11.64
CA PHE A 167 -5.79 16.08 12.31
C PHE A 167 -4.76 17.08 11.78
N ASP A 168 -3.97 17.60 12.70
CA ASP A 168 -2.81 18.43 12.39
C ASP A 168 -1.55 17.81 13.00
N ILE A 169 -0.41 18.06 12.37
CA ILE A 169 0.90 17.58 12.82
C ILE A 169 1.74 18.76 13.28
N SER A 170 2.10 18.76 14.56
CA SER A 170 2.99 19.76 15.13
C SER A 170 4.29 19.12 15.58
N LEU A 171 5.41 19.63 15.05
CA LEU A 171 6.74 19.25 15.52
C LEU A 171 7.09 20.16 16.72
N THR A 172 7.26 19.57 17.90
CA THR A 172 7.72 20.32 19.07
C THR A 172 9.18 20.77 18.87
N GLY A 173 9.44 22.08 18.89
CA GLY A 173 10.80 22.61 19.08
C GLY A 173 11.34 23.59 18.02
N LYS A 174 10.70 23.76 16.87
CA LYS A 174 11.00 24.86 15.91
C LYS A 174 9.74 25.20 15.11
N THR A 175 9.33 26.48 15.12
CA THR A 175 8.40 27.05 14.16
C THR A 175 9.09 27.12 12.79
N THR A 176 9.18 26.00 12.10
CA THR A 176 9.16 26.05 10.64
C THR A 176 7.70 26.17 10.25
N GLY A 177 7.37 27.06 9.32
CA GLY A 177 6.12 26.99 8.55
C GLY A 177 6.10 25.71 7.73
N GLY A 178 6.02 24.57 8.44
CA GLY A 178 6.22 23.23 7.94
C GLY A 178 5.03 22.80 7.13
N ALA A 179 5.31 22.07 6.06
CA ALA A 179 4.34 21.31 5.29
C ALA A 179 3.32 20.66 6.23
N GLY A 180 2.05 21.06 6.11
CA GLY A 180 0.96 20.40 6.83
C GLY A 180 0.89 18.92 6.44
N LEU A 181 0.12 18.14 7.21
CA LEU A 181 -0.01 16.69 7.04
C LEU A 181 -0.23 16.25 5.57
N ARG A 182 -1.01 17.04 4.82
CA ARG A 182 -1.20 16.89 3.38
C ARG A 182 0.11 16.88 2.59
N SER A 183 0.92 17.93 2.71
CA SER A 183 2.15 18.06 1.93
C SER A 183 3.17 16.99 2.30
N LEU A 184 3.21 16.54 3.56
CA LEU A 184 4.05 15.41 3.96
C LEU A 184 3.61 14.11 3.28
N MET A 185 2.30 13.86 3.18
CA MET A 185 1.80 12.67 2.50
C MET A 185 2.07 12.73 0.99
N GLU A 186 1.79 13.88 0.35
CA GLU A 186 2.03 14.10 -1.08
C GLU A 186 3.53 13.89 -1.43
N ASP A 187 4.44 14.48 -0.65
CA ASP A 187 5.88 14.30 -0.83
C ASP A 187 6.30 12.84 -0.60
N TRP A 188 5.66 12.14 0.35
CA TRP A 188 5.96 10.74 0.61
C TRP A 188 5.52 9.83 -0.56
N VAL A 189 4.33 10.03 -1.14
CA VAL A 189 3.89 9.30 -2.34
C VAL A 189 4.89 9.48 -3.48
N VAL A 190 5.29 10.72 -3.77
CA VAL A 190 6.26 11.03 -4.83
C VAL A 190 7.59 10.34 -4.54
N THR A 191 8.05 10.37 -3.30
CA THR A 191 9.29 9.70 -2.88
C THR A 191 9.20 8.19 -3.08
N GLN A 192 8.08 7.55 -2.74
CA GLN A 192 7.89 6.11 -2.95
C GLN A 192 7.85 5.75 -4.44
N CYS A 193 7.21 6.57 -5.28
CA CYS A 193 7.22 6.37 -6.74
C CYS A 193 8.66 6.40 -7.29
N LYS A 194 9.46 7.39 -6.88
CA LYS A 194 10.87 7.52 -7.25
C LYS A 194 11.69 6.32 -6.74
N ALA A 195 11.50 5.95 -5.48
CA ALA A 195 12.18 4.83 -4.85
C ALA A 195 11.87 3.51 -5.57
N LEU A 196 10.62 3.28 -5.99
CA LEU A 196 10.22 2.08 -6.70
C LEU A 196 10.93 1.96 -8.06
N ILE A 197 11.02 3.05 -8.82
CA ILE A 197 11.76 3.08 -10.11
C ILE A 197 13.26 2.86 -9.91
N LEU A 198 13.86 3.55 -8.93
CA LEU A 198 15.29 3.40 -8.60
C LEU A 198 15.61 1.99 -8.09
N HIS A 199 14.71 1.41 -7.29
CA HIS A 199 14.86 0.05 -6.83
C HIS A 199 14.88 -0.92 -8.01
N LYS A 200 13.97 -0.76 -8.98
CA LYS A 200 13.96 -1.60 -10.18
C LYS A 200 15.22 -1.44 -11.02
N LEU A 201 15.70 -0.21 -11.20
CA LEU A 201 16.96 0.05 -11.90
C LEU A 201 18.15 -0.67 -11.24
N ASN A 202 18.21 -0.68 -9.90
CA ASN A 202 19.26 -1.37 -9.16
C ASN A 202 19.08 -2.90 -9.15
N ALA A 203 17.85 -3.40 -9.16
CA ALA A 203 17.58 -4.84 -9.29
C ALA A 203 18.03 -5.37 -10.66
N ASP A 204 17.73 -4.62 -11.73
CA ASP A 204 18.14 -4.97 -13.10
C ASP A 204 19.66 -5.04 -13.25
N SER A 205 20.40 -4.11 -12.63
CA SER A 205 21.88 -4.13 -12.68
C SER A 205 22.49 -5.34 -11.97
N GLN A 206 21.72 -6.00 -11.10
CA GLN A 206 22.08 -7.21 -10.37
C GLN A 206 21.46 -8.47 -10.98
N MET A 207 20.78 -8.36 -12.13
CA MET A 207 20.05 -9.45 -12.80
C MET A 207 18.93 -10.05 -11.95
N VAL A 208 18.36 -9.27 -11.03
CA VAL A 208 17.23 -9.65 -10.17
C VAL A 208 15.92 -9.29 -10.88
N LYS A 209 15.05 -10.28 -11.05
CA LYS A 209 13.79 -10.16 -11.80
C LYS A 209 12.62 -9.82 -10.87
N GLY A 210 11.69 -9.03 -11.40
CA GLY A 210 10.41 -8.77 -10.75
C GLY A 210 9.45 -9.94 -10.89
N GLU A 211 8.18 -9.72 -10.55
CA GLU A 211 7.12 -10.73 -10.74
C GLU A 211 6.97 -11.15 -12.21
N THR A 212 7.36 -10.28 -13.15
CA THR A 212 7.48 -10.57 -14.58
C THR A 212 8.66 -9.79 -15.18
N GLU A 213 9.26 -10.33 -16.24
CA GLU A 213 10.32 -9.64 -17.02
C GLU A 213 9.78 -8.38 -17.73
N ALA A 214 8.46 -8.33 -17.94
CA ALA A 214 7.77 -7.20 -18.53
C ALA A 214 7.87 -5.92 -17.69
N ILE A 215 8.16 -6.03 -16.38
CA ILE A 215 8.36 -4.89 -15.48
C ILE A 215 9.75 -4.33 -15.71
N THR A 216 9.83 -3.20 -16.40
CA THR A 216 11.07 -2.44 -16.62
C THR A 216 10.96 -1.07 -15.94
N PRO A 217 12.08 -0.40 -15.59
CA PRO A 217 12.04 0.95 -14.99
C PRO A 217 11.22 1.94 -15.81
N ASN A 218 11.30 1.85 -17.15
CA ASN A 218 10.56 2.72 -18.07
C ASN A 218 9.06 2.41 -18.09
N ARG A 219 8.67 1.12 -18.12
CA ARG A 219 7.24 0.73 -18.07
C ARG A 219 6.64 1.09 -16.71
N LEU A 220 7.39 0.88 -15.62
CA LEU A 220 6.98 1.25 -14.27
C LEU A 220 6.77 2.77 -14.15
N ARG A 221 7.70 3.59 -14.66
CA ARG A 221 7.56 5.04 -14.74
C ARG A 221 6.29 5.45 -15.48
N LYS A 222 6.08 4.94 -16.70
CA LYS A 222 4.89 5.26 -17.51
C LYS A 222 3.59 4.85 -16.83
N ALA A 223 3.57 3.70 -16.17
CA ALA A 223 2.42 3.22 -15.42
C ALA A 223 2.10 4.16 -14.24
N ILE A 224 3.11 4.59 -13.48
CA ILE A 224 2.98 5.57 -12.40
C ILE A 224 2.45 6.90 -12.92
N GLU A 225 3.05 7.46 -13.98
CA GLU A 225 2.62 8.72 -14.58
C GLU A 225 1.16 8.67 -15.03
N LYS A 226 0.76 7.58 -15.70
CA LYS A 226 -0.63 7.34 -16.09
C LYS A 226 -1.56 7.24 -14.88
N GLN A 227 -1.15 6.48 -13.86
CA GLN A 227 -1.95 6.24 -12.66
C GLN A 227 -2.15 7.52 -11.83
N MET A 228 -1.16 8.40 -11.81
CA MET A 228 -1.18 9.65 -11.04
C MET A 228 -1.69 10.85 -11.84
N ALA A 229 -1.98 10.68 -13.13
CA ALA A 229 -2.51 11.73 -13.98
C ALA A 229 -3.77 12.37 -13.36
N GLY A 230 -3.83 13.70 -13.38
CA GLY A 230 -4.92 14.50 -12.81
C GLY A 230 -4.76 14.86 -11.33
N LEU A 231 -3.74 14.34 -10.63
CA LEU A 231 -3.41 14.78 -9.28
C LEU A 231 -2.56 16.07 -9.35
N PRO A 232 -3.04 17.22 -8.86
CA PRO A 232 -2.40 18.52 -9.09
C PRO A 232 -1.03 18.64 -8.41
N TRP A 233 -0.79 17.86 -7.35
CA TRP A 233 0.47 17.84 -6.61
C TRP A 233 1.51 16.87 -7.20
N PHE A 234 1.13 16.02 -8.17
CA PHE A 234 2.02 15.04 -8.80
C PHE A 234 2.73 15.55 -10.07
N VAL A 235 2.62 16.85 -10.38
CA VAL A 235 3.27 17.42 -11.57
C VAL A 235 4.79 17.28 -11.45
N GLU A 236 5.43 16.66 -12.45
CA GLU A 236 6.88 16.35 -12.61
C GLU A 236 7.81 17.14 -11.66
N LYS A 237 7.90 16.71 -10.39
CA LYS A 237 8.93 17.11 -9.43
C LYS A 237 10.06 16.08 -9.43
#